data_AF-A0A7G9SEQ3-F1
#
_entry.id   AF-A0A7G9SEQ3-F1
#
_cell.length_a   1.000
_cell.length_b   1.000
_cell.length_c   1.000
_cell.angle_alpha   90.00
_cell.angle_beta   90.00
_cell.angle_gamma   90.00
#
_symmetry.space_group_name_H-M   'P 1'
#
loop_
_entity.id
_entity.type
_entity.pdbx_description
1 polymer ?
#
loop_
_entity_poly.entity_id
_entity_poly.type
_entity_poly.pdbx_seq_one_letter_code
_entity_poly.pdbx_strand_id
1 'polypeptide(L)' 'MNRRAIGLVRTEGINMLVAIAAAMFVGLFGWGAQYFGWSDPESKVQLALFTSFVLGSVCGYKSKG' A
#
# COMPACT_ATOMS: atom_id res chain seq x y z
N MET A 1 -2.16 5.78 -35.64
CA MET A 1 -1.74 5.22 -34.33
C MET A 1 -1.89 6.31 -33.28
N ASN A 2 -2.94 6.24 -32.46
CA ASN A 2 -3.54 7.39 -31.79
C ASN A 2 -3.01 7.55 -30.36
N ARG A 3 -2.31 8.65 -30.07
CA ARG A 3 -1.63 8.90 -28.78
C ARG A 3 -2.58 8.98 -27.57
N ARG A 4 -3.89 9.00 -27.79
CA ARG A 4 -4.90 8.99 -26.71
C ARG A 4 -5.14 7.61 -26.10
N ALA A 5 -4.95 6.53 -26.86
CA ALA A 5 -5.13 5.17 -26.35
C ALA A 5 -3.99 4.75 -25.39
N ILE A 6 -2.76 5.20 -25.67
CA ILE A 6 -1.59 4.94 -24.82
C ILE A 6 -1.62 5.71 -23.48
N GLY A 7 -2.25 6.90 -23.45
CA GLY A 7 -2.45 7.65 -22.21
C GLY A 7 -3.46 6.99 -21.29
N LEU A 8 -4.57 6.51 -21.84
CA LEU A 8 -5.59 5.76 -21.10
C LEU A 8 -5.03 4.44 -20.53
N VAL A 9 -4.36 3.62 -21.34
CA VAL A 9 -3.74 2.36 -20.88
C VAL A 9 -2.74 2.56 -19.74
N ARG A 10 -1.99 3.67 -19.74
CA ARG A 10 -0.99 3.94 -18.70
C ARG A 10 -1.63 4.32 -17.36
N THR A 11 -2.76 5.01 -17.37
CA THR A 11 -3.49 5.37 -16.14
C THR A 11 -4.18 4.16 -15.52
N GLU A 12 -4.78 3.30 -16.34
CA GLU A 12 -5.42 2.05 -15.88
C GLU A 12 -4.40 1.13 -15.19
N GLY A 13 -3.18 1.02 -15.75
CA GLY A 13 -2.10 0.21 -15.18
C GLY A 13 -1.59 0.73 -13.82
N ILE A 14 -1.60 2.06 -13.60
CA ILE A 14 -1.22 2.63 -12.30
C ILE A 14 -2.28 2.28 -11.26
N ASN A 15 -3.56 2.42 -11.58
CA ASN A 15 -4.65 2.08 -10.66
C ASN A 15 -4.59 0.61 -10.21
N MET A 16 -4.25 -0.31 -11.12
CA MET A 16 -4.05 -1.72 -10.79
C MET A 16 -2.84 -1.95 -9.88
N LEU A 17 -1.71 -1.26 -10.11
CA LEU A 17 -0.52 -1.36 -9.27
C LEU A 17 -0.77 -0.85 -7.85
N VAL A 18 -1.52 0.25 -7.69
CA VAL A 18 -1.91 0.78 -6.38
C VAL A 18 -2.80 -0.21 -5.65
N ALA A 19 -3.80 -0.77 -6.35
CA ALA A 19 -4.72 -1.74 -5.77
C ALA A 19 -3.98 -3.02 -5.31
N ILE A 20 -3.05 -3.53 -6.11
CA ILE A 20 -2.24 -4.71 -5.76
C ILE A 20 -1.30 -4.42 -4.58
N ALA A 21 -0.65 -3.26 -4.55
CA ALA A 21 0.22 -2.87 -3.44
C ALA A 21 -0.55 -2.74 -2.11
N ALA A 22 -1.74 -2.13 -2.15
CA ALA A 22 -2.62 -2.04 -0.99
C ALA A 22 -3.13 -3.42 -0.55
N ALA A 23 -3.50 -4.30 -1.48
CA ALA A 23 -3.95 -5.65 -1.16
C ALA A 23 -2.84 -6.50 -0.50
N MET A 24 -1.61 -6.43 -1.00
CA MET A 24 -0.45 -7.12 -0.41
C MET A 24 -0.15 -6.59 0.99
N PHE A 25 -0.25 -5.28 1.20
CA PHE A 25 -0.07 -4.69 2.52
C PHE A 25 -1.16 -5.14 3.50
N VAL A 26 -2.44 -5.07 3.13
CA VAL A 26 -3.55 -5.49 3.99
C VAL A 26 -3.46 -6.99 4.32
N GLY A 27 -3.03 -7.83 3.37
CA GLY A 27 -2.77 -9.25 3.62
C GLY A 27 -1.67 -9.49 4.66
N LEU A 28 -0.54 -8.80 4.53
CA LEU A 28 0.56 -8.85 5.51
C LEU A 28 0.17 -8.25 6.86
N PHE A 29 -0.63 -7.18 6.87
CA PHE A 29 -1.04 -6.47 8.07
C PHE A 29 -2.10 -7.24 8.86
N GLY A 30 -3.09 -7.82 8.18
CA GLY A 30 -4.11 -8.66 8.79
C GLY A 30 -3.53 -9.98 9.31
N TRP A 31 -2.73 -10.67 8.49
CA TRP A 31 -2.07 -11.91 8.92
C TRP A 31 -1.01 -11.65 10.00
N GLY A 32 -0.23 -10.57 9.88
CA GLY A 32 0.76 -10.16 10.88
C GLY A 32 0.11 -9.78 12.22
N ALA A 33 -1.08 -9.14 12.20
CA ALA A 33 -1.85 -8.86 13.41
C ALA A 33 -2.34 -10.14 14.10
N GLN A 34 -2.73 -11.15 13.34
CA GLN A 34 -3.11 -12.47 13.87
C GLN A 34 -1.90 -13.26 14.38
N TYR A 35 -0.74 -13.15 13.71
CA TYR A 35 0.47 -13.89 14.05
C TYR A 35 1.22 -13.31 15.25
N PHE A 36 1.22 -11.99 15.42
CA PHE A 36 1.84 -11.35 16.58
C PHE A 36 1.03 -11.53 17.86
N GLY A 37 -0.27 -11.85 17.78
CA GLY A 37 -1.05 -12.27 18.96
C GLY A 37 -0.91 -11.34 20.17
N TRP A 38 -0.75 -10.04 19.94
CA TRP A 38 -0.46 -9.08 21.00
C TRP A 38 -1.71 -8.88 21.87
N SER A 39 -1.74 -9.61 22.97
CA SER A 39 -2.56 -9.31 24.16
C SER A 39 -1.98 -8.11 24.92
N ASP A 40 -1.58 -7.07 24.20
CA ASP A 40 -1.07 -5.82 24.78
C ASP A 40 -2.08 -4.71 24.46
N PRO A 41 -2.73 -4.11 25.47
CA PRO A 41 -4.01 -3.40 25.39
C PRO A 41 -4.02 -2.09 24.56
N GLU A 42 -2.95 -1.73 23.87
CA GLU A 42 -2.75 -0.37 23.35
C GLU A 42 -2.45 -0.27 21.85
N SER A 43 -2.60 -1.37 21.08
CA SER A 43 -2.60 -1.34 19.59
C SER A 43 -1.37 -0.65 18.95
N LYS A 44 -0.27 -0.47 19.69
CA LYS A 44 0.88 0.38 19.30
C LYS A 44 1.61 -0.16 18.07
N VAL A 45 1.75 -1.48 17.95
CA VAL A 45 2.46 -2.09 16.81
C VAL A 45 1.64 -2.05 15.54
N GLN A 46 0.32 -2.20 15.63
CA GLN A 46 -0.56 -2.04 14.48
C GLN A 46 -0.49 -0.60 13.95
N LEU A 47 -0.53 0.39 14.84
CA LEU A 47 -0.34 1.81 14.48
C LEU A 47 1.06 2.09 13.91
N ALA A 48 2.13 1.53 14.48
CA ALA A 48 3.50 1.73 14.01
C ALA A 48 3.73 1.10 12.61
N LEU A 49 3.20 -0.09 12.36
CA LEU A 49 3.25 -0.75 11.05
C LEU A 49 2.41 0.00 10.01
N PHE A 50 1.25 0.52 10.41
CA PHE A 50 0.40 1.31 9.52
C PHE A 50 1.07 2.63 9.13
N THR A 51 1.58 3.37 10.11
CA THR A 51 2.25 4.66 9.89
C THR A 51 3.52 4.51 9.05
N SER A 52 4.33 3.47 9.29
CA SER A 52 5.51 3.19 8.46
C SER A 52 5.15 2.83 7.01
N PHE A 53 4.06 2.10 6.78
CA PHE A 53 3.57 1.83 5.43
C PHE A 53 3.05 3.08 4.72
N VAL A 54 2.24 3.92 5.41
CA VAL A 54 1.72 5.16 4.83
C VAL A 54 2.87 6.11 4.50
N LEU A 55 3.83 6.29 5.41
CA LEU A 55 5.02 7.12 5.17
C LEU A 55 5.87 6.56 4.04
N GLY A 56 6.09 5.24 3.99
CA GLY A 56 6.82 4.58 2.91
C GLY A 56 6.13 4.71 1.55
N SER A 57 4.81 4.56 1.51
CA SER A 57 3.99 4.72 0.31
C SER A 57 4.03 6.16 -0.20
N VAL A 58 3.79 7.14 0.67
CA VAL A 58 3.82 8.58 0.33
C VAL A 58 5.22 9.03 -0.10
N CYS A 59 6.28 8.61 0.58
CA CYS A 59 7.65 8.87 0.15
C CYS A 59 7.98 8.21 -1.20
N GLY A 60 7.51 6.98 -1.43
CA GLY A 60 7.66 6.27 -2.70
C GLY A 60 6.97 6.98 -3.88
N TYR A 61 5.78 7.56 -3.64
CA TYR A 61 5.09 8.40 -4.63
C TYR A 61 5.86 9.68 -4.93
N LYS A 62 6.46 10.32 -3.92
CA LYS A 62 7.22 11.57 -4.08
C LYS A 62 8.58 11.37 -4.77
N SER A 63 9.22 10.21 -4.59
CA SER A 63 10.49 9.86 -5.24
C SER A 63 10.35 9.60 -6.76
N LYS A 64 9.13 9.43 -7.25
CA LYS A 64 8.85 9.22 -8.69
C LYS A 64 8.53 10.52 -9.46
N GLY A 65 8.70 11.67 -8.82
CA GLY A 65 8.64 13.00 -9.42
C GLY A 65 9.95 13.37 -10.10
#